data_AF-A0A7Y8H147-F1
#
_entry.id   AF-A0A7Y8H147-F1
#
_cell.length_a   1.000
_cell.length_b   1.000
_cell.length_c   1.000
_cell.angle_alpha   90.00
_cell.angle_beta   90.00
_cell.angle_gamma   90.00
#
_symmetry.space_group_name_H-M   'P 1'
#
loop_
_entity.id
_entity.type
_entity.pdbx_description
1 polymer ?
#
loop_
_entity_poly.entity_id
_entity_poly.type
_entity_poly.pdbx_seq_one_letter_code
_entity_poly.pdbx_strand_id
1 'polypeptide(L)'
;MTRLQTEYQRLYLPPAAGADNADALGLIGADGRVRALVLALSRPADWDALSPLWRGVQSDLELPAPAIAVNGVDAFELWFSLAEPVPVAEAAAFLQGLRQRYLADVKPARLRLWPDAAVPAASPGPARIPALQPATGRWSAFVAPDLPAVFGDDPSLDFQPVDDAQAEQLSRLASIPPDAWQAAQAQLQPVAPVAAVATAAPAALSFPASSAVTAHAALQGPYQDPRRFLLDVMNDPTVALVLRIDAAKALLPVAGAPR
;
A
#
# COMPACT_ATOMS: atom_id res chain seq x y z
N MET A 1 -28.18 -9.62 1.65
CA MET A 1 -26.95 -9.20 0.95
C MET A 1 -27.27 -9.10 -0.52
N THR A 2 -27.02 -7.95 -1.17
CA THR A 2 -27.17 -7.84 -2.63
C THR A 2 -26.02 -8.55 -3.34
N ARG A 3 -26.17 -8.89 -4.63
CA ARG A 3 -25.08 -9.49 -5.42
C ARG A 3 -23.83 -8.61 -5.37
N LEU A 4 -24.01 -7.30 -5.57
CA LEU A 4 -22.95 -6.30 -5.48
C LEU A 4 -22.20 -6.36 -4.14
N GLN A 5 -22.92 -6.48 -3.02
CA GLN A 5 -22.30 -6.60 -1.70
C GLN A 5 -21.46 -7.88 -1.55
N THR A 6 -21.92 -9.00 -2.12
CA THR A 6 -21.16 -10.26 -2.15
C THR A 6 -19.86 -10.13 -2.93
N GLU A 7 -19.92 -9.51 -4.11
CA GLU A 7 -18.75 -9.29 -4.97
C GLU A 7 -17.73 -8.37 -4.29
N TYR A 8 -18.20 -7.29 -3.67
CA TYR A 8 -17.36 -6.36 -2.91
C TYR A 8 -16.68 -7.05 -1.72
N GLN A 9 -17.41 -7.89 -0.98
CA GLN A 9 -16.85 -8.69 0.12
C GLN A 9 -15.79 -9.67 -0.36
N ARG A 10 -16.05 -10.41 -1.44
CA ARG A 10 -15.08 -11.34 -2.04
C ARG A 10 -13.77 -10.63 -2.37
N LEU A 11 -13.85 -9.45 -2.98
CA LEU A 11 -12.68 -8.75 -3.48
C LEU A 11 -11.94 -7.94 -2.41
N TYR A 12 -12.63 -7.20 -1.56
CA TYR A 12 -12.01 -6.08 -0.85
C TYR A 12 -12.01 -6.18 0.68
N LEU A 13 -12.94 -6.95 1.27
CA LEU A 13 -13.05 -7.01 2.73
C LEU A 13 -12.17 -8.13 3.31
N PRO A 14 -11.49 -7.90 4.46
CA PRO A 14 -10.74 -8.94 5.16
C PRO A 14 -11.69 -10.02 5.71
N PRO A 15 -11.27 -11.31 5.70
CA PRO A 15 -12.03 -12.37 6.35
C PRO A 15 -12.12 -12.08 7.85
N ALA A 16 -13.34 -12.08 8.40
CA ALA A 16 -13.69 -11.70 9.78
C ALA A 16 -13.84 -10.20 10.10
N ALA A 17 -14.04 -9.33 9.10
CA ALA A 17 -14.73 -8.06 9.34
C ALA A 17 -16.18 -8.35 9.77
N GLY A 18 -16.41 -8.45 11.08
CA GLY A 18 -17.75 -8.56 11.67
C GLY A 18 -18.64 -7.42 11.18
N ALA A 19 -19.92 -7.70 10.98
CA ALA A 19 -20.91 -6.84 10.36
C ALA A 19 -21.23 -5.50 11.10
N ASP A 20 -20.42 -5.10 12.09
CA ASP A 20 -20.74 -4.05 13.06
C ASP A 20 -19.86 -2.79 12.93
N ASN A 21 -19.45 -2.42 11.72
CA ASN A 21 -18.95 -1.05 11.49
C ASN A 21 -19.61 -0.45 10.25
N ALA A 22 -20.70 0.27 10.48
CA ALA A 22 -21.58 0.81 9.45
C ALA A 22 -21.01 2.03 8.70
N ASP A 23 -19.94 2.66 9.17
CA ASP A 23 -19.46 3.95 8.64
C ASP A 23 -18.02 3.98 8.08
N ALA A 24 -17.29 2.87 8.16
CA ALA A 24 -16.03 2.70 7.45
C ALA A 24 -16.07 1.34 6.76
N LEU A 25 -15.67 1.24 5.49
CA LEU A 25 -15.69 0.00 4.69
C LEU A 25 -14.96 -1.20 5.34
N GLY A 26 -14.31 -1.03 6.50
CA GLY A 26 -13.67 -2.11 7.25
C GLY A 26 -12.52 -2.74 6.46
N LEU A 27 -11.91 -1.96 5.56
CA LEU A 27 -10.89 -2.47 4.63
C LEU A 27 -9.56 -2.78 5.31
N ILE A 28 -9.33 -2.22 6.50
CA ILE A 28 -8.23 -2.59 7.40
C ILE A 28 -8.80 -3.48 8.50
N GLY A 29 -8.28 -4.70 8.61
CA GLY A 29 -8.60 -5.61 9.70
C GLY A 29 -8.08 -5.09 11.04
N ALA A 30 -8.62 -5.61 12.14
CA ALA A 30 -8.19 -5.24 13.50
C ALA A 30 -6.71 -5.57 13.78
N ASP A 31 -6.13 -6.47 12.99
CA ASP A 31 -4.73 -6.86 12.99
C ASP A 31 -3.82 -5.93 12.17
N GLY A 32 -4.36 -4.85 11.60
CA GLY A 32 -3.60 -3.91 10.77
C GLY A 32 -3.23 -4.45 9.40
N ARG A 33 -4.00 -5.43 8.90
CA ARG A 33 -3.82 -6.01 7.57
C ARG A 33 -4.94 -5.59 6.61
N VAL A 34 -4.64 -5.58 5.31
CA VAL A 34 -5.55 -5.12 4.26
C VAL A 34 -5.65 -6.11 3.12
N ARG A 35 -6.82 -6.14 2.47
CA ARG A 35 -7.02 -6.85 1.19
C ARG A 35 -7.22 -5.93 0.00
N ALA A 36 -7.67 -4.70 0.24
CA ALA A 36 -7.86 -3.71 -0.81
C ALA A 36 -6.68 -2.74 -0.87
N LEU A 37 -6.29 -2.37 -2.08
CA LEU A 37 -5.37 -1.25 -2.32
C LEU A 37 -6.01 -0.36 -3.37
N VAL A 38 -5.90 0.95 -3.19
CA VAL A 38 -6.48 1.95 -4.10
C VAL A 38 -5.42 2.96 -4.49
N LEU A 39 -5.27 3.15 -5.79
CA LEU A 39 -4.46 4.21 -6.37
C LEU A 39 -5.38 5.12 -7.16
N ALA A 40 -5.47 6.39 -6.78
CA ALA A 40 -6.28 7.37 -7.47
C ALA A 40 -5.42 8.46 -8.10
N LEU A 41 -5.79 8.90 -9.31
CA LEU A 41 -5.20 10.04 -10.00
C LEU A 41 -6.25 11.14 -10.17
N SER A 42 -6.01 12.29 -9.54
CA SER A 42 -6.89 13.45 -9.58
C SER A 42 -6.27 14.64 -10.32
N ARG A 43 -7.16 15.49 -10.86
CA ARG A 43 -6.89 16.88 -11.32
C ARG A 43 -5.66 17.09 -12.24
N PRO A 44 -5.83 17.09 -13.57
CA PRO A 44 -6.97 16.51 -14.29
C PRO A 44 -7.07 15.00 -14.01
N ALA A 45 -8.27 14.44 -14.09
CA ALA A 45 -8.44 13.00 -14.10
C ALA A 45 -7.97 12.49 -15.47
N ASP A 46 -6.73 12.02 -15.53
CA ASP A 46 -6.07 11.72 -16.81
C ASP A 46 -5.93 10.21 -16.99
N TRP A 47 -6.86 9.62 -17.73
CA TRP A 47 -6.81 8.19 -18.01
C TRP A 47 -5.61 7.81 -18.89
N ASP A 48 -5.15 8.69 -19.77
CA ASP A 48 -3.98 8.39 -20.62
C ASP A 48 -2.71 8.26 -19.79
N ALA A 49 -2.59 9.03 -18.70
CA ALA A 49 -1.52 8.88 -17.71
C ALA A 49 -1.68 7.64 -16.82
N LEU A 50 -2.91 7.19 -16.52
CA LEU A 50 -3.17 6.08 -15.61
C LEU A 50 -3.22 4.70 -16.30
N SER A 51 -3.63 4.66 -17.57
CA SER A 51 -3.77 3.44 -18.37
C SER A 51 -2.48 2.63 -18.57
N PRO A 52 -1.26 3.22 -18.62
CA PRO A 52 -0.01 2.47 -18.68
C PRO A 52 0.21 1.66 -17.41
N LEU A 53 -0.14 2.20 -16.23
CA LEU A 53 -0.08 1.44 -14.99
C LEU A 53 -1.10 0.30 -14.98
N TRP A 54 -2.34 0.54 -15.40
CA TRP A 54 -3.37 -0.52 -15.48
C TRP A 54 -2.94 -1.69 -16.40
N ARG A 55 -2.34 -1.38 -17.55
CA ARG A 55 -1.80 -2.39 -18.47
C ARG A 55 -0.54 -3.06 -17.93
N GLY A 56 0.42 -2.28 -17.45
CA GLY A 56 1.72 -2.76 -16.95
C GLY A 56 1.60 -3.70 -15.76
N VAL A 57 0.60 -3.49 -14.89
CA VAL A 57 0.26 -4.43 -13.81
C VAL A 57 -0.07 -5.82 -14.35
N GLN A 58 -0.75 -5.91 -15.49
CA GLN A 58 -1.13 -7.19 -16.09
C GLN A 58 -0.01 -7.77 -16.97
N SER A 59 0.65 -6.93 -17.78
CA SER A 59 1.65 -7.39 -18.75
C SER A 59 3.02 -7.63 -18.13
N ASP A 60 3.45 -6.77 -17.22
CA ASP A 60 4.82 -6.78 -16.71
C ASP A 60 4.91 -7.49 -15.36
N LEU A 61 3.90 -7.29 -14.51
CA LEU A 61 3.84 -7.89 -13.17
C LEU A 61 3.00 -9.17 -13.13
N GLU A 62 2.36 -9.53 -14.25
CA GLU A 62 1.52 -10.73 -14.39
C GLU A 62 0.39 -10.80 -13.33
N LEU A 63 -0.10 -9.64 -12.89
CA LEU A 63 -1.17 -9.54 -11.90
C LEU A 63 -2.56 -9.49 -12.55
N PRO A 64 -3.61 -9.96 -11.86
CA PRO A 64 -4.98 -9.69 -12.25
C PRO A 64 -5.28 -8.20 -12.46
N ALA A 65 -6.17 -7.91 -13.41
CA ALA A 65 -6.60 -6.55 -13.69
C ALA A 65 -7.22 -5.90 -12.44
N PRO A 66 -6.72 -4.74 -11.99
CA PRO A 66 -7.42 -3.98 -10.96
C PRO A 66 -8.72 -3.41 -11.53
N ALA A 67 -9.73 -3.25 -10.67
CA ALA A 67 -10.97 -2.60 -11.06
C ALA A 67 -10.69 -1.13 -11.37
N ILE A 68 -11.39 -0.58 -12.35
CA ILE A 68 -11.35 0.84 -12.65
C ILE A 68 -12.61 1.46 -12.12
N ALA A 69 -12.47 2.55 -11.39
CA ALA A 69 -13.60 3.29 -10.86
C ALA A 69 -13.47 4.79 -11.15
N VAL A 70 -14.63 5.41 -11.30
CA VAL A 70 -14.79 6.86 -11.29
C VAL A 70 -15.27 7.27 -9.91
N ASN A 71 -14.62 8.24 -9.26
CA ASN A 71 -14.92 8.57 -7.86
C ASN A 71 -16.12 9.52 -7.67
N GLY A 72 -16.74 9.98 -8.77
CA GLY A 72 -17.87 10.90 -8.70
C GLY A 72 -17.48 12.36 -8.44
N VAL A 73 -16.18 12.69 -8.44
CA VAL A 73 -15.66 14.02 -8.08
C VAL A 73 -14.62 14.52 -9.08
N ASP A 74 -13.45 13.87 -9.13
CA ASP A 74 -12.26 14.42 -9.80
C ASP A 74 -11.15 13.41 -10.08
N ALA A 75 -11.39 12.11 -9.87
CA ALA A 75 -10.36 11.08 -10.04
C ALA A 75 -10.85 9.78 -10.65
N PHE A 76 -9.95 9.16 -11.43
CA PHE A 76 -9.99 7.73 -11.69
C PHE A 76 -9.26 6.99 -10.57
N GLU A 77 -9.80 5.83 -10.20
CA GLU A 77 -9.24 4.97 -9.16
C GLU A 77 -9.00 3.58 -9.72
N LEU A 78 -7.89 2.97 -9.32
CA LEU A 78 -7.58 1.58 -9.55
C LEU A 78 -7.63 0.82 -8.23
N TRP A 79 -8.50 -0.19 -8.19
CA TRP A 79 -8.76 -1.00 -7.01
C TRP A 79 -8.17 -2.39 -7.19
N PHE A 80 -7.16 -2.69 -6.39
CA PHE A 80 -6.49 -3.98 -6.34
C PHE A 80 -7.12 -4.83 -5.23
N SER A 81 -7.24 -6.13 -5.49
CA SER A 81 -7.77 -7.12 -4.55
C SER A 81 -6.68 -8.14 -4.25
N LEU A 82 -6.35 -8.36 -2.99
CA LEU A 82 -5.43 -9.41 -2.55
C LEU A 82 -6.20 -10.64 -2.09
N ALA A 83 -5.75 -11.83 -2.47
CA ALA A 83 -6.36 -13.07 -1.99
C ALA A 83 -6.17 -13.20 -0.47
N GLU A 84 -4.96 -12.93 0.01
CA GLU A 84 -4.61 -12.95 1.42
C GLU A 84 -4.34 -11.53 1.96
N PRO A 85 -4.77 -11.22 3.20
CA PRO A 85 -4.51 -9.93 3.80
C PRO A 85 -3.03 -9.75 4.14
N VAL A 86 -2.46 -8.61 3.75
CA VAL A 86 -1.04 -8.26 4.02
C VAL A 86 -0.94 -7.08 4.98
N PRO A 87 0.19 -6.90 5.69
CA PRO A 87 0.41 -5.72 6.53
C PRO A 87 0.27 -4.41 5.76
N VAL A 88 -0.34 -3.39 6.39
CA VAL A 88 -0.49 -2.04 5.78
C VAL A 88 0.83 -1.48 5.25
N ALA A 89 1.94 -1.67 5.96
CA ALA A 89 3.25 -1.18 5.53
C ALA A 89 3.72 -1.83 4.22
N GLU A 90 3.45 -3.12 4.03
CA GLU A 90 3.80 -3.88 2.84
C GLU A 90 2.94 -3.44 1.64
N ALA A 91 1.63 -3.25 1.86
CA ALA A 91 0.71 -2.71 0.86
C ALA A 91 1.08 -1.28 0.43
N ALA A 92 1.43 -0.41 1.38
CA ALA A 92 1.86 0.95 1.09
C ALA A 92 3.16 0.97 0.29
N ALA A 93 4.15 0.12 0.63
CA ALA A 93 5.40 -0.01 -0.11
C ALA A 93 5.17 -0.47 -1.56
N PHE A 94 4.26 -1.43 -1.77
CA PHE A 94 3.88 -1.89 -3.10
C PHE A 94 3.28 -0.75 -3.96
N LEU A 95 2.35 0.04 -3.40
CA LEU A 95 1.78 1.21 -4.09
C LEU A 95 2.83 2.27 -4.43
N GLN A 96 3.80 2.49 -3.55
CA GLN A 96 4.92 3.38 -3.83
C GLN A 96 5.79 2.86 -4.97
N GLY A 97 6.06 1.56 -5.03
CA GLY A 97 6.77 0.93 -6.15
C GLY A 97 6.03 1.10 -7.47
N LEU A 98 4.72 0.87 -7.50
CA LEU A 98 3.88 1.13 -8.68
C LEU A 98 3.94 2.60 -9.12
N ARG A 99 3.83 3.53 -8.17
CA ARG A 99 3.95 4.97 -8.44
C ARG A 99 5.31 5.30 -9.06
N GLN A 100 6.40 4.80 -8.47
CA GLN A 100 7.76 5.06 -8.94
C GLN A 100 8.00 4.49 -10.34
N ARG A 101 7.45 3.32 -10.65
CA ARG A 101 7.67 2.63 -11.92
C ARG A 101 6.84 3.21 -13.07
N TYR A 102 5.56 3.46 -12.85
CA TYR A 102 4.63 3.81 -13.93
C TYR A 102 4.17 5.26 -13.92
N LEU A 103 4.31 5.96 -12.79
CA LEU A 103 3.78 7.31 -12.58
C LEU A 103 4.87 8.28 -12.11
N ALA A 104 6.13 8.04 -12.49
CA ALA A 104 7.28 8.88 -12.10
C ALA A 104 7.10 10.36 -12.52
N ASP A 105 6.49 10.58 -13.68
CA ASP A 105 6.25 11.91 -14.25
C ASP A 105 5.01 12.61 -13.67
N VAL A 106 4.19 11.89 -12.89
CA VAL A 106 2.99 12.44 -12.25
C VAL A 106 3.35 13.10 -10.92
N LYS A 107 2.92 14.35 -10.76
CA LYS A 107 3.11 15.10 -9.50
C LYS A 107 2.48 14.34 -8.32
N PRO A 108 3.21 14.12 -7.21
CA PRO A 108 2.67 13.38 -6.06
C PRO A 108 1.36 13.95 -5.49
N ALA A 109 1.16 15.27 -5.55
CA ALA A 109 -0.07 15.92 -5.08
C ALA A 109 -1.33 15.54 -5.88
N ARG A 110 -1.19 14.95 -7.07
CA ARG A 110 -2.29 14.42 -7.88
C ARG A 110 -2.62 12.97 -7.55
N LEU A 111 -1.76 12.29 -6.81
CA LEU A 111 -1.91 10.87 -6.51
C LEU A 111 -2.40 10.68 -5.09
N ARG A 112 -3.39 9.82 -4.91
CA ARG A 112 -3.80 9.32 -3.60
C ARG A 112 -3.54 7.82 -3.58
N LEU A 113 -2.78 7.38 -2.60
CA LEU A 113 -2.45 5.97 -2.40
C LEU A 113 -3.09 5.53 -1.09
N TRP A 114 -3.76 4.38 -1.11
CA TRP A 114 -4.35 3.80 0.08
C TRP A 114 -4.16 2.27 0.09
N PRO A 115 -3.69 1.67 1.20
CA PRO A 115 -3.36 2.32 2.45
C PRO A 115 -2.06 3.14 2.36
N ASP A 116 -1.96 4.19 3.18
CA ASP A 116 -0.76 5.00 3.33
C ASP A 116 -0.18 4.80 4.73
N ALA A 117 1.04 4.26 4.81
CA ALA A 117 1.73 4.02 6.07
C ALA A 117 2.19 5.30 6.79
N ALA A 118 2.31 6.41 6.06
CA ALA A 118 2.70 7.70 6.64
C ALA A 118 1.52 8.43 7.31
N VAL A 119 0.30 7.98 7.04
CA VAL A 119 -0.92 8.62 7.51
C VAL A 119 -1.48 7.83 8.70
N PRO A 120 -1.93 8.50 9.79
CA PRO A 120 -2.53 7.82 10.93
C PRO A 120 -3.72 6.96 10.49
N ALA A 121 -3.93 5.80 11.14
CA ALA A 121 -5.02 4.86 10.84
C ALA A 121 -6.45 5.48 10.91
N ALA A 122 -6.58 6.68 11.49
CA ALA A 122 -7.83 7.42 11.58
C ALA A 122 -8.18 8.25 10.33
N SER A 123 -7.30 8.32 9.32
CA SER A 123 -7.66 8.98 8.06
C SER A 123 -8.68 8.15 7.28
N PRO A 124 -9.69 8.80 6.67
CA PRO A 124 -10.76 8.09 5.98
C PRO A 124 -10.18 7.28 4.83
N GLY A 125 -10.54 6.00 4.78
CA GLY A 125 -10.23 5.14 3.64
C GLY A 125 -10.95 5.59 2.36
N PRO A 126 -10.71 4.89 1.25
CA PRO A 126 -11.44 5.16 0.01
C PRO A 126 -12.94 5.02 0.25
N ALA A 127 -13.73 5.85 -0.42
CA ALA A 127 -15.19 5.80 -0.31
C ALA A 127 -15.74 4.49 -0.90
N ARG A 128 -16.94 4.10 -0.47
CA ARG A 128 -17.66 2.98 -1.11
C ARG A 128 -18.03 3.36 -2.54
N ILE A 129 -17.92 2.39 -3.45
CA ILE A 129 -18.35 2.52 -4.84
C ILE A 129 -19.37 1.42 -5.14
N PRO A 130 -20.51 1.74 -5.77
CA PRO A 130 -21.00 3.06 -6.13
C PRO A 130 -21.55 3.85 -4.92
N ALA A 131 -21.47 5.18 -4.98
CA ALA A 131 -22.05 6.10 -3.99
C ALA A 131 -22.38 7.46 -4.63
N LEU A 132 -23.39 8.13 -4.09
CA LEU A 132 -23.74 9.51 -4.45
C LEU A 132 -22.83 10.48 -3.71
N GLN A 133 -22.18 11.38 -4.45
CA GLN A 133 -21.36 12.44 -3.89
C GLN A 133 -22.25 13.64 -3.49
N PRO A 134 -22.46 13.92 -2.19
CA PRO A 134 -23.46 14.91 -1.77
C PRO A 134 -23.15 16.33 -2.23
N ALA A 135 -21.87 16.64 -2.40
CA ALA A 135 -21.40 17.97 -2.80
C ALA A 135 -21.67 18.28 -4.30
N THR A 136 -21.66 17.26 -5.15
CA THR A 136 -21.78 17.41 -6.62
C THR A 136 -23.09 16.85 -7.17
N GLY A 137 -23.78 15.99 -6.42
CA GLY A 137 -24.94 15.23 -6.90
C GLY A 137 -24.58 14.15 -7.93
N ARG A 138 -23.29 13.88 -8.13
CA ARG A 138 -22.78 12.91 -9.12
C ARG A 138 -22.47 11.58 -8.45
N TRP A 139 -22.52 10.50 -9.22
CA TRP A 139 -22.31 9.14 -8.73
C TRP A 139 -20.91 8.62 -9.06
N SER A 140 -20.33 7.89 -8.11
CA SER A 140 -19.18 7.01 -8.35
C SER A 140 -19.62 5.66 -8.89
N ALA A 141 -18.76 5.00 -9.67
CA ALA A 141 -19.04 3.69 -10.24
C ALA A 141 -17.78 2.92 -10.63
N PHE A 142 -17.86 1.59 -10.64
CA PHE A 142 -16.92 0.74 -11.36
C PHE A 142 -17.27 0.75 -12.85
N VAL A 143 -16.24 0.86 -13.70
CA VAL A 143 -16.38 1.00 -15.15
C VAL A 143 -15.53 -0.04 -15.88
N ALA A 144 -15.96 -0.40 -17.10
CA ALA A 144 -15.23 -1.27 -18.01
C ALA A 144 -13.97 -0.58 -18.55
N PRO A 145 -12.90 -1.32 -18.91
CA PRO A 145 -11.60 -0.73 -19.25
C PRO A 145 -11.59 0.15 -20.51
N ASP A 146 -12.62 0.03 -21.35
CA ASP A 146 -12.85 0.85 -22.54
C ASP A 146 -13.57 2.19 -22.25
N LEU A 147 -14.23 2.31 -21.09
CA LEU A 147 -15.04 3.48 -20.75
C LEU A 147 -14.29 4.70 -20.17
N PRO A 148 -13.19 4.58 -19.40
CA PRO A 148 -12.52 5.73 -18.78
C PRO A 148 -12.20 6.87 -19.75
N ALA A 149 -11.78 6.55 -20.98
CA ALA A 149 -11.46 7.55 -22.00
C ALA A 149 -12.66 8.43 -22.40
N VAL A 150 -13.89 7.96 -22.18
CA VAL A 150 -15.13 8.69 -22.50
C VAL A 150 -15.45 9.78 -21.47
N PHE A 151 -14.97 9.65 -20.23
CA PHE A 151 -15.26 10.60 -19.16
C PHE A 151 -14.44 11.89 -19.24
N GLY A 152 -13.30 11.87 -19.95
CA GLY A 152 -12.37 13.00 -19.99
C GLY A 152 -11.94 13.42 -18.58
N ASP A 153 -11.99 14.73 -18.30
CA ASP A 153 -11.57 15.30 -17.02
C ASP A 153 -12.62 15.20 -15.90
N ASP A 154 -13.85 14.75 -16.19
CA ASP A 154 -14.95 14.60 -15.21
C ASP A 154 -15.36 13.12 -15.03
N PRO A 155 -14.63 12.37 -14.17
CA PRO A 155 -14.89 10.97 -13.90
C PRO A 155 -16.08 10.83 -12.94
N SER A 156 -17.29 10.98 -13.47
CA SER A 156 -18.51 10.85 -12.69
C SER A 156 -19.76 10.54 -13.54
N LEU A 157 -20.83 10.06 -12.89
CA LEU A 157 -22.11 9.73 -13.53
C LEU A 157 -23.27 10.61 -13.03
N ASP A 158 -24.25 10.87 -13.89
CA ASP A 158 -25.47 11.63 -13.53
C ASP A 158 -26.50 10.79 -12.78
N PHE A 159 -26.49 9.47 -12.99
CA PHE A 159 -27.51 8.55 -12.49
C PHE A 159 -26.88 7.46 -11.64
N GLN A 160 -27.68 6.93 -10.71
CA GLN A 160 -27.28 5.79 -9.92
C GLN A 160 -26.91 4.61 -10.82
N PRO A 161 -25.72 4.03 -10.68
CA PRO A 161 -25.36 2.80 -11.37
C PRO A 161 -26.27 1.66 -10.95
N VAL A 162 -26.67 0.82 -11.91
CA VAL A 162 -27.50 -0.37 -11.61
C VAL A 162 -26.65 -1.38 -10.84
N ASP A 163 -27.09 -1.75 -9.64
CA ASP A 163 -26.37 -2.67 -8.74
C ASP A 163 -25.95 -3.99 -9.41
N ASP A 164 -26.82 -4.61 -10.21
CA ASP A 164 -26.52 -5.87 -10.89
C ASP A 164 -25.46 -5.71 -11.99
N ALA A 165 -25.43 -4.57 -12.67
CA ALA A 165 -24.40 -4.27 -13.66
C ALA A 165 -23.04 -4.02 -12.98
N GLN A 166 -23.05 -3.34 -11.83
CA GLN A 166 -21.84 -3.17 -11.01
C GLN A 166 -21.34 -4.51 -10.46
N ALA A 167 -22.24 -5.38 -10.01
CA ALA A 167 -21.88 -6.72 -9.55
C ALA A 167 -21.30 -7.58 -10.69
N GLU A 168 -21.88 -7.48 -11.89
CA GLU A 168 -21.38 -8.17 -13.08
C GLU A 168 -20.00 -7.65 -13.52
N GLN A 169 -19.72 -6.37 -13.30
CA GLN A 169 -18.41 -5.80 -13.54
C GLN A 169 -17.37 -6.35 -12.55
N LEU A 170 -17.71 -6.42 -11.27
CA LEU A 170 -16.82 -6.97 -10.23
C LEU A 170 -16.65 -8.50 -10.31
N SER A 171 -17.63 -9.24 -10.81
CA SER A 171 -17.57 -10.71 -10.93
C SER A 171 -16.49 -11.23 -11.88
N ARG A 172 -16.07 -10.38 -12.82
CA ARG A 172 -15.02 -10.67 -13.81
C ARG A 172 -13.61 -10.48 -13.25
N LEU A 173 -13.49 -9.85 -12.08
CA LEU A 173 -12.22 -9.54 -11.46
C LEU A 173 -11.77 -10.67 -10.53
N ALA A 174 -10.46 -10.87 -10.47
CA ALA A 174 -9.82 -11.85 -9.61
C ALA A 174 -8.95 -11.15 -8.55
N SER A 175 -8.80 -11.81 -7.40
CA SER A 175 -7.83 -11.40 -6.39
C SER A 175 -6.42 -11.85 -6.79
N ILE A 176 -5.43 -11.03 -6.49
CA ILE A 176 -4.00 -11.32 -6.64
C ILE A 176 -3.65 -12.48 -5.71
N PRO A 177 -3.17 -13.62 -6.23
CA PRO A 177 -2.74 -14.74 -5.41
C PRO A 177 -1.40 -14.43 -4.71
N PRO A 178 -1.06 -15.10 -3.59
CA PRO A 178 0.11 -14.76 -2.79
C PRO A 178 1.43 -14.83 -3.58
N ASP A 179 1.61 -15.86 -4.41
CA ASP A 179 2.79 -16.06 -5.25
C ASP A 179 3.02 -14.92 -6.24
N ALA A 180 1.96 -14.50 -6.95
CA ALA A 180 2.01 -13.37 -7.86
C ALA A 180 2.27 -12.05 -7.10
N TRP A 181 1.68 -11.88 -5.92
CA TRP A 181 1.97 -10.73 -5.05
C TRP A 181 3.45 -10.64 -4.69
N GLN A 182 4.04 -11.74 -4.21
CA GLN A 182 5.44 -11.80 -3.81
C GLN A 182 6.38 -11.55 -5.00
N ALA A 183 6.09 -12.12 -6.15
CA ALA A 183 6.85 -11.89 -7.38
C ALA A 183 6.79 -10.42 -7.81
N ALA A 184 5.60 -9.83 -7.87
CA ALA A 184 5.44 -8.43 -8.23
C ALA A 184 6.11 -7.49 -7.22
N GLN A 185 6.03 -7.80 -5.92
CA GLN A 185 6.69 -7.00 -4.90
C GLN A 185 8.22 -7.04 -5.04
N ALA A 186 8.82 -8.19 -5.32
CA ALA A 186 10.25 -8.30 -5.59
C ALA A 186 10.69 -7.49 -6.82
N GLN A 187 9.85 -7.44 -7.86
CA GLN A 187 10.11 -6.63 -9.06
C GLN A 187 9.99 -5.12 -8.85
N LEU A 188 9.18 -4.70 -7.87
CA LEU A 188 8.92 -3.29 -7.55
C LEU A 188 9.84 -2.74 -6.47
N GLN A 189 10.54 -3.60 -5.72
CA GLN A 189 11.52 -3.14 -4.76
C GLN A 189 12.66 -2.40 -5.48
N PRO A 190 13.07 -1.23 -4.99
CA PRO A 190 14.26 -0.58 -5.52
C PRO A 190 15.43 -1.55 -5.35
N VAL A 191 16.08 -1.90 -6.45
CA VAL A 191 17.34 -2.63 -6.41
C VAL A 191 18.31 -1.75 -5.62
N ALA A 192 18.55 -2.09 -4.35
CA ALA A 192 19.68 -1.54 -3.64
C ALA A 192 20.91 -1.80 -4.52
N PRO A 193 21.75 -0.79 -4.82
CA PRO A 193 22.94 -1.04 -5.61
C PRO A 193 23.72 -2.13 -4.88
N VAL A 194 23.78 -3.31 -5.49
CA VAL A 194 24.66 -4.39 -5.06
C VAL A 194 26.05 -3.79 -5.13
N ALA A 195 26.59 -3.42 -3.97
CA ALA A 195 28.01 -3.20 -3.81
C ALA A 195 28.67 -4.44 -4.42
N ALA A 196 29.41 -4.21 -5.51
CA ALA A 196 29.97 -5.24 -6.34
C ALA A 196 30.57 -6.34 -5.47
N VAL A 197 30.02 -7.55 -5.58
CA VAL A 197 30.64 -8.76 -5.06
C VAL A 197 31.95 -8.91 -5.82
N ALA A 198 33.03 -8.37 -5.24
CA ALA A 198 34.38 -8.60 -5.69
C ALA A 198 34.64 -10.10 -5.59
N THR A 199 34.63 -10.75 -6.75
CA THR A 199 34.99 -12.15 -6.90
C THR A 199 36.49 -12.21 -7.20
N ALA A 200 37.29 -12.60 -6.21
CA ALA A 200 38.62 -13.20 -6.36
C ALA A 200 39.04 -13.78 -4.98
N ALA A 201 38.74 -15.05 -4.69
CA ALA A 201 39.58 -16.25 -4.90
C ALA A 201 40.55 -16.56 -3.72
N PRO A 202 40.90 -17.83 -3.46
CA PRO A 202 40.93 -18.42 -2.12
C PRO A 202 42.32 -18.49 -1.47
N ALA A 203 42.40 -18.44 -0.14
CA ALA A 203 43.57 -18.92 0.61
C ALA A 203 43.17 -19.52 1.96
N ALA A 204 43.81 -20.66 2.24
CA ALA A 204 43.54 -21.70 3.22
C ALA A 204 43.54 -21.30 4.71
N LEU A 205 42.71 -22.06 5.45
CA LEU A 205 42.92 -22.68 6.77
C LEU A 205 43.42 -21.81 7.95
N SER A 206 42.52 -21.60 8.93
CA SER A 206 42.78 -21.96 10.34
C SER A 206 41.48 -21.98 11.16
N PHE A 207 41.22 -23.12 11.80
CA PHE A 207 40.26 -23.26 12.92
C PHE A 207 40.90 -22.72 14.22
N PRO A 208 40.11 -22.30 15.21
CA PRO A 208 39.78 -23.25 16.29
C PRO A 208 38.29 -23.27 16.67
N ALA A 209 37.98 -24.29 17.46
CA ALA A 209 36.66 -24.85 17.72
C ALA A 209 35.87 -24.19 18.86
N SER A 210 34.54 -24.38 18.74
CA SER A 210 33.53 -24.61 19.78
C SER A 210 33.13 -23.48 20.73
N SER A 211 31.86 -23.07 20.62
CA SER A 211 30.84 -23.35 21.67
C SER A 211 29.43 -23.17 21.10
N ALA A 212 28.53 -24.08 21.48
CA ALA A 212 27.17 -24.19 20.98
C ALA A 212 26.15 -23.46 21.88
N VAL A 213 24.98 -23.16 21.27
CA VAL A 213 23.66 -22.80 21.87
C VAL A 213 23.61 -21.36 22.42
N THR A 214 22.76 -20.42 21.97
CA THR A 214 21.30 -20.44 21.76
C THR A 214 20.89 -19.21 20.93
N ALA A 215 19.69 -19.26 20.34
CA ALA A 215 19.05 -18.25 19.50
C ALA A 215 19.10 -16.79 20.00
N HIS A 216 19.80 -15.93 19.27
CA HIS A 216 19.38 -14.55 18.92
C HIS A 216 20.34 -13.91 17.89
N ALA A 217 20.65 -14.62 16.80
CA ALA A 217 21.48 -14.11 15.70
C ALA A 217 20.69 -13.18 14.74
N ALA A 218 19.74 -12.41 15.27
CA ALA A 218 18.99 -11.41 14.53
C ALA A 218 18.97 -10.14 15.37
N LEU A 219 19.99 -9.29 15.17
CA LEU A 219 20.17 -7.87 15.54
C LEU A 219 21.67 -7.58 15.73
N GLN A 220 22.52 -7.98 14.77
CA GLN A 220 23.93 -7.57 14.74
C GLN A 220 24.05 -6.25 13.97
N GLY A 221 23.54 -5.16 14.56
CA GLY A 221 24.14 -3.84 14.34
C GLY A 221 25.40 -3.71 15.22
N PRO A 222 26.31 -2.75 14.95
CA PRO A 222 27.52 -2.57 15.77
C PRO A 222 27.22 -2.20 17.24
N TYR A 223 25.97 -1.89 17.55
CA TYR A 223 25.50 -1.52 18.87
C TYR A 223 24.87 -2.71 19.58
N GLN A 224 25.61 -3.28 20.53
CA GLN A 224 25.08 -4.26 21.48
C GLN A 224 24.37 -3.60 22.66
N ASP A 225 24.47 -2.27 22.80
CA ASP A 225 23.84 -1.47 23.85
C ASP A 225 22.93 -0.39 23.25
N PRO A 226 21.61 -0.43 23.50
CA PRO A 226 20.66 0.57 22.98
C PRO A 226 20.95 1.98 23.50
N ARG A 227 21.52 2.12 24.71
CA ARG A 227 21.90 3.43 25.25
C ARG A 227 23.08 4.02 24.46
N ARG A 228 24.03 3.17 24.08
CA ARG A 228 25.20 3.54 23.26
C ARG A 228 24.76 3.99 21.86
N PHE A 229 23.83 3.27 21.25
CA PHE A 229 23.22 3.65 19.97
C PHE A 229 22.57 5.04 20.04
N LEU A 230 21.72 5.29 21.05
CA LEU A 230 21.04 6.57 21.20
C LEU A 230 22.01 7.73 21.46
N LEU A 231 23.10 7.47 22.18
CA LEU A 231 24.17 8.46 22.38
C LEU A 231 24.90 8.80 21.08
N ASP A 232 25.19 7.81 20.24
CA ASP A 232 25.84 8.04 18.95
C ASP A 232 24.91 8.77 17.98
N VAL A 233 23.64 8.38 17.90
CA VAL A 233 22.61 9.08 17.10
C VAL A 233 22.44 10.53 17.56
N MET A 234 22.42 10.80 18.88
CA MET A 234 22.30 12.16 19.42
C MET A 234 23.51 13.05 19.07
N ASN A 235 24.72 12.46 19.02
CA ASN A 235 25.97 13.19 18.79
C ASN A 235 26.38 13.29 17.31
N ASP A 236 25.73 12.57 16.40
CA ASP A 236 26.05 12.60 14.97
C ASP A 236 25.50 13.87 14.29
N PRO A 237 26.36 14.74 13.72
CA PRO A 237 25.92 15.95 13.02
C PRO A 237 25.26 15.70 11.66
N THR A 238 25.40 14.50 11.10
CA THR A 238 24.82 14.10 9.81
C THR A 238 23.37 13.61 9.95
N VAL A 239 22.95 13.26 11.17
CA VAL A 239 21.58 12.86 11.48
C VAL A 239 20.67 14.08 11.62
N ALA A 240 19.46 13.98 11.07
CA ALA A 240 18.45 15.04 11.16
C ALA A 240 18.19 15.46 12.61
N LEU A 241 18.16 16.77 12.88
CA LEU A 241 18.02 17.35 14.22
C LEU A 241 16.85 16.75 15.03
N VAL A 242 15.74 16.45 14.36
CA VAL A 242 14.54 15.85 14.97
C VAL A 242 14.84 14.47 15.59
N LEU A 243 15.55 13.61 14.88
CA LEU A 243 15.94 12.27 15.38
C LEU A 243 16.94 12.36 16.53
N ARG A 244 17.82 13.37 16.51
CA ARG A 244 18.75 13.65 17.61
C ARG A 244 18.02 14.10 18.87
N ILE A 245 16.97 14.90 18.72
CA ILE A 245 16.09 15.34 19.82
C ILE A 245 15.34 14.14 20.41
N ASP A 246 14.81 13.25 19.59
CA ASP A 246 14.08 12.08 20.07
C ASP A 246 15.00 11.07 20.76
N ALA A 247 16.24 10.89 20.27
CA ALA A 247 17.25 10.11 20.98
C ALA A 247 17.62 10.73 22.35
N ALA A 248 17.73 12.06 22.43
CA ALA A 248 17.96 12.76 23.69
C ALA A 248 16.80 12.58 24.69
N LYS A 249 15.54 12.63 24.22
CA LYS A 249 14.36 12.37 25.07
C LYS A 249 14.36 10.95 25.63
N ALA A 250 14.72 9.95 24.81
CA ALA A 250 14.79 8.56 25.23
C ALA A 250 15.89 8.28 26.27
N LEU A 251 16.90 9.15 26.39
CA LEU A 251 17.99 9.06 27.38
C LEU A 251 17.69 9.76 28.71
N LEU A 252 16.62 10.56 28.78
CA LEU A 252 16.23 11.21 30.03
C LEU A 252 15.70 10.16 31.02
N PRO A 253 16.11 10.21 32.31
CA PRO A 253 15.50 9.37 33.33
C PRO A 253 14.00 9.68 33.40
N VAL A 254 13.17 8.64 33.36
CA VAL A 254 11.73 8.75 33.65
C VAL A 254 11.60 9.27 35.09
N ALA A 255 11.35 10.56 35.23
CA ALA A 255 11.02 11.16 36.51
C ALA A 255 9.65 10.66 36.94
N GLY A 256 9.61 9.68 37.85
CA GLY A 256 8.39 9.29 38.55
C GLY A 256 8.24 7.80 38.84
N ALA A 257 8.96 7.29 39.84
CA ALA A 257 8.46 6.19 40.64
C ALA A 257 8.51 6.62 42.11
N PRO A 258 7.37 6.88 42.78
CA PRO A 258 7.37 7.02 44.23
C PRO A 258 7.71 5.68 44.87
N ARG A 259 8.54 5.74 45.92
CA ARG A 259 8.74 4.64 46.87
C ARG A 259 7.52 4.47 47.75
#